data_AF-K1SCI9-F1
#
_entry.id   AF-K1SCI9-F1
#
_cell.length_a   1.000
_cell.length_b   1.000
_cell.length_c   1.000
_cell.angle_alpha   90.00
_cell.angle_beta   90.00
_cell.angle_gamma   90.00
#
_symmetry.space_group_name_H-M   'P 1'
#
loop_
_entity.id
_entity.type
_entity.pdbx_description
1 polymer ?
#
loop_
_entity_poly.entity_id
_entity_poly.type
_entity_poly.pdbx_seq_one_letter_code
_entity_poly.pdbx_strand_id
1 'polypeptide(L)'
;MLGTSMRREIDSFNLPPAFWPEQWNIENYQKVFDMIPFLKFTWNSFFISASATLAMLVVTSMAAYAFARINFAFKKIAFPILLSGMMIPVSSTLVPLFFTIRDLNLMDTQAAVILLGIYYPIGLLLLRQF
;
A
#
# COMPACT_ATOMS: atom_id res chain seq x y z
N MET A 1 -8.03 -19.92 7.52
CA MET A 1 -7.59 -18.69 8.23
C MET A 1 -8.55 -18.30 9.35
N LEU A 2 -9.87 -18.22 9.12
CA LEU A 2 -10.82 -17.96 10.20
C LEU A 2 -10.89 -19.11 11.22
N GLY A 3 -10.93 -20.35 10.73
CA GLY A 3 -10.92 -21.52 11.61
C GLY A 3 -9.66 -21.62 12.48
N THR A 4 -8.51 -21.10 12.02
CA THR A 4 -7.24 -21.12 12.76
C THR A 4 -7.12 -19.97 13.76
N SER A 5 -7.62 -18.78 13.43
CA SER A 5 -7.57 -17.62 14.35
C SER A 5 -8.48 -17.78 15.57
N MET A 6 -9.49 -18.64 15.49
CA MET A 6 -10.46 -18.90 16.56
C MET A 6 -10.18 -20.20 17.36
N ARG A 7 -9.08 -20.91 17.11
CA ARG A 7 -8.69 -22.07 17.94
C ARG A 7 -7.88 -21.65 19.14
N ARG A 8 -7.80 -22.54 20.14
CA ARG A 8 -6.82 -22.41 21.20
C ARG A 8 -5.42 -22.67 20.64
N GLU A 9 -4.42 -22.04 21.24
CA GLU A 9 -3.01 -22.20 20.86
C GLU A 9 -2.59 -23.68 20.92
N ILE A 10 -3.07 -24.42 21.92
CA ILE A 10 -2.77 -25.84 22.10
C ILE A 10 -3.32 -26.72 20.96
N ASP A 11 -4.47 -26.35 20.37
CA ASP A 11 -5.11 -27.11 19.30
C ASP A 11 -4.50 -26.79 17.92
N SER A 12 -3.64 -25.78 17.84
CA SER A 12 -3.03 -25.32 16.58
C SER A 12 -1.91 -26.25 16.11
N PHE A 13 -1.38 -27.10 17.00
CA PHE A 13 -0.30 -28.04 16.71
C PHE A 13 -0.79 -29.50 16.56
N ASN A 14 -2.09 -29.76 16.70
CA ASN A 14 -2.65 -31.10 16.56
C ASN A 14 -2.71 -31.56 15.08
N LEU A 15 -2.35 -32.82 14.85
CA LEU A 15 -2.37 -33.47 13.53
C LEU A 15 -3.33 -34.67 13.54
N PRO A 16 -4.19 -34.86 12.52
CA PRO A 16 -4.35 -33.98 11.35
C PRO A 16 -5.00 -32.64 11.73
N PRO A 17 -4.63 -31.52 11.08
CA PRO A 17 -5.21 -30.23 11.41
C PRO A 17 -6.70 -30.27 11.09
N ALA A 18 -7.53 -30.06 12.11
CA ALA A 18 -8.96 -29.93 11.89
C ALA A 18 -9.22 -28.78 10.90
N PHE A 19 -10.33 -28.80 10.17
CA PHE A 19 -10.72 -27.68 9.30
C PHE A 19 -11.47 -26.57 10.08
N TRP A 20 -12.30 -26.97 11.05
CA TRP A 20 -13.02 -26.07 11.97
C TRP A 20 -12.55 -26.21 13.42
N PRO A 21 -12.59 -25.16 14.26
CA PRO A 21 -12.31 -25.29 15.69
C PRO A 21 -13.24 -26.31 16.32
N GLU A 22 -12.73 -27.19 17.18
CA GLU A 22 -13.59 -27.98 18.07
C GLU A 22 -14.28 -27.07 19.10
N GLN A 23 -13.56 -26.03 19.54
CA GLN A 23 -14.09 -24.97 20.39
C GLN A 23 -13.78 -23.61 19.77
N TRP A 24 -14.81 -22.80 19.60
CA TRP A 24 -14.69 -21.43 19.09
C TRP A 24 -14.22 -20.51 20.22
N ASN A 25 -13.01 -19.97 20.09
CA ASN A 25 -12.42 -19.07 21.07
C ASN A 25 -12.39 -17.63 20.54
N ILE A 26 -13.31 -16.80 21.04
CA ILE A 26 -13.40 -15.35 20.72
C ILE A 26 -12.38 -14.55 21.53
N GLU A 27 -11.89 -15.08 22.66
CA GLU A 27 -10.94 -14.38 23.53
C GLU A 27 -9.63 -14.04 22.81
N ASN A 28 -9.24 -14.82 21.79
CA ASN A 28 -8.09 -14.51 20.95
C ASN A 28 -8.17 -13.11 20.34
N TYR A 29 -9.37 -12.67 19.94
CA TYR A 29 -9.58 -11.33 19.40
C TYR A 29 -9.57 -10.27 20.50
N GLN A 30 -10.20 -10.54 21.64
CA GLN A 30 -10.21 -9.61 22.78
C GLN A 30 -8.79 -9.34 23.29
N LYS A 31 -7.98 -10.39 23.44
CA LYS A 31 -6.57 -10.31 23.83
C LYS A 31 -5.73 -9.39 22.94
N VAL A 32 -5.99 -9.35 21.63
CA VAL A 32 -5.26 -8.47 20.70
C VAL A 32 -5.53 -7.00 21.01
N PHE A 33 -6.76 -6.63 21.39
CA PHE A 33 -7.09 -5.26 21.76
C PHE A 33 -6.48 -4.84 23.10
N ASP A 34 -6.22 -5.79 24.01
CA ASP A 34 -5.60 -5.53 25.30
C ASP A 34 -4.06 -5.49 25.23
N MET A 35 -3.44 -6.33 24.39
CA MET A 35 -1.97 -6.45 24.30
C MET A 35 -1.31 -5.31 23.51
N ILE A 36 -1.98 -4.79 22.49
CA ILE A 36 -1.45 -3.77 21.59
C ILE A 36 -2.51 -2.71 21.27
N PRO A 37 -2.11 -1.48 20.90
CA PRO A 37 -3.05 -0.45 20.46
C PRO A 37 -3.54 -0.75 19.02
N PHE A 38 -4.23 -1.88 18.84
CA PHE A 38 -4.62 -2.42 17.54
C PHE A 38 -5.44 -1.40 16.72
N LEU A 39 -6.43 -0.76 17.35
CA LEU A 39 -7.26 0.27 16.71
C LEU A 39 -6.43 1.45 16.18
N LYS A 40 -5.36 1.84 16.88
CA LYS A 40 -4.45 2.90 16.42
C LYS A 40 -3.70 2.47 15.17
N PHE A 41 -3.20 1.23 15.12
CA PHE A 41 -2.50 0.71 13.95
C PHE A 41 -3.45 0.54 12.75
N THR A 42 -4.67 0.08 12.99
CA THR A 42 -5.71 -0.01 11.96
C THR A 42 -6.05 1.38 11.43
N TRP A 43 -6.25 2.36 12.31
CA TRP A 43 -6.53 3.73 11.92
C TRP A 43 -5.37 4.37 11.13
N ASN A 44 -4.13 4.18 11.59
CA ASN A 44 -2.94 4.67 10.88
C ASN A 44 -2.86 4.09 9.46
N SER A 45 -3.07 2.77 9.32
CA SER A 45 -3.08 2.10 8.01
C SER A 45 -4.20 2.61 7.11
N PHE A 46 -5.41 2.77 7.66
CA PHE A 46 -6.56 3.32 6.95
C PHE A 46 -6.29 4.75 6.48
N PHE A 47 -5.81 5.61 7.38
CA PHE A 47 -5.48 7.00 7.06
C PHE A 47 -4.42 7.09 5.97
N ILE A 48 -3.29 6.37 6.12
CA ILE A 48 -2.21 6.37 5.14
C ILE A 48 -2.72 5.88 3.78
N SER A 49 -3.42 4.75 3.72
CA SER A 49 -3.90 4.18 2.47
C SER A 49 -4.97 5.05 1.79
N ALA A 50 -5.92 5.60 2.54
CA ALA A 50 -6.95 6.48 1.99
C ALA A 50 -6.35 7.79 1.47
N SER A 51 -5.48 8.44 2.24
CA SER A 51 -4.81 9.67 1.82
C SER A 51 -3.92 9.46 0.61
N ALA A 52 -3.10 8.39 0.59
CA ALA A 52 -2.26 8.06 -0.55
C ALA A 52 -3.09 7.77 -1.80
N THR A 53 -4.17 7.01 -1.68
CA THR A 53 -5.07 6.69 -2.80
C THR A 53 -5.72 7.95 -3.37
N LEU A 54 -6.23 8.84 -2.53
CA LEU A 54 -6.83 10.10 -2.98
C LEU A 54 -5.83 10.98 -3.70
N ALA A 55 -4.64 11.19 -3.12
CA ALA A 55 -3.59 11.99 -3.73
C ALA A 55 -3.11 11.37 -5.06
N MET A 56 -2.94 10.05 -5.09
CA MET A 56 -2.60 9.29 -6.28
C MET A 56 -3.65 9.47 -7.38
N LEU A 57 -4.94 9.36 -7.07
CA LEU A 57 -6.03 9.54 -8.04
C LEU A 57 -6.01 10.94 -8.64
N VAL A 58 -5.84 11.98 -7.82
CA VAL A 58 -5.76 13.37 -8.29
C VAL A 58 -4.57 13.55 -9.24
N VAL A 59 -3.36 13.18 -8.81
CA VAL A 59 -2.15 13.36 -9.62
C VAL A 59 -2.20 12.52 -10.92
N THR A 60 -2.62 11.27 -10.81
CA THR A 60 -2.62 10.32 -11.93
C THR A 60 -3.69 10.68 -12.96
N SER A 61 -4.89 11.08 -12.54
CA SER A 61 -5.96 11.49 -13.47
C SER A 61 -5.60 12.78 -14.20
N MET A 62 -5.02 13.78 -13.51
CA MET A 62 -4.55 15.01 -14.14
C MET A 62 -3.44 14.74 -15.16
N ALA A 63 -2.45 13.92 -14.80
CA ALA A 63 -1.38 13.54 -15.71
C ALA A 63 -1.91 12.76 -16.91
N ALA A 64 -2.78 11.77 -16.69
CA ALA A 64 -3.40 10.99 -17.76
C ALA A 64 -4.20 11.87 -18.72
N TYR A 65 -4.98 12.83 -18.20
CA TYR A 65 -5.72 13.79 -19.02
C TYR A 65 -4.79 14.63 -19.90
N ALA A 66 -3.69 15.16 -19.34
CA ALA A 66 -2.70 15.90 -20.09
C ALA A 66 -2.08 15.05 -21.22
N PHE A 67 -1.71 13.81 -20.93
CA PHE A 67 -1.19 12.88 -21.94
C PHE A 67 -2.25 12.37 -22.93
N ALA A 68 -3.53 12.36 -22.59
CA ALA A 68 -4.59 11.94 -23.50
C ALA A 68 -5.03 13.08 -24.42
N ARG A 69 -5.38 14.24 -23.86
CA ARG A 69 -6.12 15.31 -24.55
C ARG A 69 -5.30 16.53 -24.93
N ILE A 70 -4.19 16.80 -24.24
CA ILE A 70 -3.36 17.99 -24.51
C ILE A 70 -2.24 17.63 -25.51
N ASN A 71 -1.98 18.51 -26.47
CA ASN A 71 -0.87 18.41 -27.41
C ASN A 71 0.27 19.34 -26.96
N PHE A 72 1.29 18.76 -26.34
CA PHE A 72 2.48 19.47 -25.87
C PHE A 72 3.76 18.88 -26.49
N ALA A 73 4.79 19.71 -26.64
CA ALA A 73 5.98 19.41 -27.45
C ALA A 73 6.70 18.11 -27.09
N PHE A 74 6.79 17.75 -25.80
CA PHE A 74 7.56 16.58 -25.32
C PHE A 74 6.73 15.32 -25.06
N LYS A 75 5.45 15.31 -25.47
CA LYS A 75 4.49 14.22 -25.18
C LYS A 75 4.97 12.83 -25.59
N LYS A 76 5.63 12.72 -26.74
CA LYS A 76 6.12 11.44 -27.30
C LYS A 76 7.35 10.89 -26.57
N ILE A 77 8.09 11.73 -25.85
CA ILE A 77 9.31 11.35 -25.12
C ILE A 77 9.01 11.15 -23.64
N ALA A 78 8.25 12.05 -23.03
CA ALA A 78 7.94 12.01 -21.60
C ALA A 78 7.14 10.76 -21.21
N PHE A 79 6.25 10.27 -22.09
CA PHE A 79 5.40 9.13 -21.77
C PHE A 79 6.17 7.80 -21.64
N PRO A 80 7.02 7.39 -22.61
CA PRO A 80 7.88 6.21 -22.42
C PRO A 80 8.80 6.30 -21.20
N ILE A 81 9.33 7.50 -20.88
CA ILE A 81 10.17 7.70 -19.69
C ILE A 81 9.39 7.43 -18.40
N LEU A 82 8.14 7.90 -18.31
CA LEU A 82 7.30 7.60 -17.16
C LEU A 82 7.00 6.10 -17.02
N LEU A 83 6.79 5.40 -18.15
CA LEU A 83 6.54 3.96 -18.13
C LEU A 83 7.79 3.12 -17.84
N SER A 84 8.98 3.57 -18.24
CA SER A 84 10.22 2.82 -17.98
C SER A 84 10.51 2.68 -16.48
N GLY A 85 9.99 3.59 -15.65
CA GLY A 85 10.03 3.47 -14.19
C GLY A 85 9.35 2.21 -13.65
N MET A 86 8.43 1.58 -14.39
CA MET A 86 7.84 0.28 -14.02
C MET A 86 8.79 -0.90 -14.20
N MET A 87 9.84 -0.75 -15.03
CA MET A 87 10.83 -1.79 -15.27
C MET A 87 11.86 -1.87 -14.13
N ILE A 88 11.91 -0.84 -13.27
CA ILE A 88 12.83 -0.80 -12.15
C ILE A 88 12.24 -1.62 -11.00
N PRO A 89 12.94 -2.64 -10.49
CA PRO A 89 12.44 -3.45 -9.40
C PRO A 89 12.36 -2.62 -8.12
N VAL A 90 11.23 -2.74 -7.39
CA VAL A 90 10.97 -1.98 -6.16
C VAL A 90 12.10 -2.14 -5.14
N SER A 91 12.68 -3.33 -5.02
CA SER A 91 13.79 -3.58 -4.08
C SER A 91 15.03 -2.71 -4.35
N SER A 92 15.25 -2.29 -5.61
CA SER A 92 16.40 -1.44 -5.98
C SER A 92 16.17 0.04 -5.70
N THR A 93 14.91 0.49 -5.62
CA THR A 93 14.55 1.89 -5.37
C THR A 93 14.46 2.23 -3.88
N LEU A 94 14.38 1.23 -3.00
CA LEU A 94 14.24 1.43 -1.56
C LEU A 94 15.37 2.29 -0.96
N VAL A 95 16.63 2.01 -1.30
CA VAL A 95 17.78 2.76 -0.75
C VAL A 95 17.77 4.22 -1.23
N PRO A 96 17.62 4.53 -2.54
CA PRO A 96 17.46 5.91 -2.99
C PRO A 96 16.25 6.64 -2.38
N LEU A 97 15.11 5.97 -2.25
CA LEU A 97 13.91 6.57 -1.66
C LEU A 97 14.10 6.88 -0.17
N PHE A 98 14.79 6.00 0.57
CA PHE A 98 15.17 6.27 1.97
C PHE A 98 16.00 7.56 2.08
N PHE A 99 17.04 7.71 1.26
CA PHE A 99 17.84 8.94 1.26
C PHE A 99 16.99 10.16 0.90
N THR A 100 16.08 10.04 -0.07
CA THR A 100 15.16 11.12 -0.45
C THR A 100 14.27 11.56 0.73
N ILE A 101 13.64 10.62 1.44
CA ILE A 101 12.79 10.91 2.61
C ILE A 101 13.62 11.51 3.75
N ARG A 102 14.84 11.03 3.95
CA ARG A 102 15.77 11.57 4.95
C ARG A 102 16.13 13.01 4.64
N ASP A 103 16.50 13.30 3.40
CA ASP A 103 16.91 14.63 2.98
C ASP A 103 15.72 15.62 2.99
N LEU A 104 14.49 15.11 2.81
CA LEU A 104 13.24 15.85 3.02
C LEU A 104 12.85 16.04 4.50
N ASN A 105 13.62 15.49 5.45
CA ASN A 105 13.32 15.48 6.89
C ASN A 105 11.94 14.88 7.24
N LEU A 106 11.46 13.93 6.45
CA LEU A 106 10.18 13.24 6.67
C LEU A 106 10.35 11.90 7.39
N MET A 107 11.52 11.63 7.95
CA MET A 107 11.82 10.39 8.66
C MET A 107 10.85 10.17 9.82
N ASP A 108 10.42 8.91 9.99
CA ASP A 108 9.49 8.49 11.05
C ASP A 108 8.11 9.19 11.01
N THR A 109 7.68 9.64 9.82
CA THR A 109 6.37 10.28 9.65
C THR A 109 5.44 9.45 8.75
N GLN A 110 4.12 9.57 8.98
CA GLN A 110 3.11 9.01 8.09
C GLN A 110 3.14 9.67 6.70
N ALA A 111 3.56 10.94 6.64
CA ALA A 111 3.68 11.70 5.40
C ALA A 111 4.69 11.09 4.43
N ALA A 112 5.80 10.53 4.93
CA ALA A 112 6.76 9.81 4.08
C ALA A 112 6.10 8.66 3.34
N VAL A 113 5.34 7.82 4.05
CA VAL A 113 4.67 6.66 3.46
C VAL A 113 3.60 7.08 2.46
N ILE A 114 2.83 8.13 2.79
CA ILE A 114 1.83 8.70 1.88
C ILE A 114 2.49 9.19 0.60
N LEU A 115 3.56 9.99 0.71
CA LEU A 115 4.27 10.58 -0.43
C LEU A 115 4.82 9.50 -1.38
N LEU A 116 5.43 8.45 -0.81
CA LEU A 116 5.93 7.31 -1.60
C LEU A 116 4.79 6.54 -2.30
N GLY A 117 3.60 6.51 -1.70
CA GLY A 117 2.41 5.85 -2.25
C GLY A 117 1.70 6.59 -3.39
N ILE A 118 2.06 7.83 -3.70
CA ILE A 118 1.40 8.62 -4.77
C ILE A 118 1.78 8.12 -6.17
N TYR A 119 2.97 7.55 -6.32
CA TYR A 119 3.51 7.15 -7.62
C TYR A 119 2.85 5.86 -8.12
N TYR A 120 2.06 5.94 -9.21
CA TYR A 120 1.40 4.79 -9.81
C TYR A 120 1.33 4.85 -11.35
N PRO A 121 2.40 4.43 -12.05
CA PRO A 121 2.48 4.51 -13.52
C PRO A 121 1.44 3.67 -14.27
N ILE A 122 1.04 2.53 -13.69
CA ILE A 122 0.02 1.65 -14.30
C ILE A 122 -1.30 2.41 -14.48
N GLY A 123 -1.73 3.14 -13.45
CA GLY A 123 -2.98 3.91 -13.52
C GLY A 123 -2.91 5.03 -14.56
N LEU A 124 -1.74 5.65 -14.74
CA LEU A 124 -1.53 6.64 -15.79
C LEU A 124 -1.69 6.02 -17.18
N LEU A 125 -1.13 4.83 -17.41
CA LEU A 125 -1.28 4.09 -18.66
C LEU A 125 -2.76 3.73 -18.92
N LEU A 126 -3.44 3.18 -17.91
CA LEU A 126 -4.84 2.75 -18.02
C LEU A 126 -5.77 3.93 -18.29
N LEU A 127 -5.69 5.00 -17.50
CA LEU A 127 -6.57 6.17 -17.65
C LEU A 127 -6.33 6.92 -18.96
N ARG A 128 -5.14 6.88 -19.52
CA ARG A 128 -4.85 7.53 -20.82
C ARG A 128 -5.54 6.82 -22.00
N GLN A 129 -5.78 5.51 -21.89
CA GLN A 129 -6.34 4.72 -23.00
C GLN A 129 -7.83 4.99 -23.25
N PHE A 130 -8.53 5.60 -22.29
CA PHE A 130 -9.94 6.00 -22.37
C PHE A 130 -10.10 7.50 -22.70
#